data_AF-A0A1W9PV80-F1
#
_entry.id   AF-A0A1W9PV80-F1
#
_cell.length_a   1.000
_cell.length_b   1.000
_cell.length_c   1.000
_cell.angle_alpha   90.00
_cell.angle_beta   90.00
_cell.angle_gamma   90.00
#
_symmetry.space_group_name_H-M   'P 1'
#
loop_
_entity.id
_entity.type
_entity.pdbx_description
1 polymer ?
#
loop_
_entity_poly.entity_id
_entity_poly.type
_entity_poly.pdbx_seq_one_letter_code
_entity_poly.pdbx_strand_id
1 'polypeptide(L)'
;MLQARKAGISLDWKASTKREDPERFPPLTGVEGACETEHIHGISLPANVYPMFENSLRRIYGDDHATHQQKIGELMSSLTRVASQNPLAWFRDILAPEEIITVTPENRNTAFPYTKRMNAMLFVNQSAALVVTSQEQADRMGIARSKRVYLHGYAEAHDHWNVLSREEYGVSPAIRVVAQKALGDAGKTIEEIDFFDLYSCFPVSVQVTRDMLGIPADDPRPLSVTGGLPYFGGPGNNYVMHSMAQMVQLLRANPGKFGLVTGNSFYMTKHSTAVCSTEPLHGPLNIINSSECQQHVDSLPARQINPEPSGPAVVDTYTVVYNRENEPQTGIVIGTTRDGRRFAAYTPADRDLLVSMTQEEFYGVKGTVISKEKVNTFTPD
;
A
#
# COMPACT_ATOMS: atom_id res chain seq x y z
N MET A 1 -10.04 -21.46 -1.68
CA MET A 1 -9.52 -22.54 -2.57
C MET A 1 -8.19 -23.12 -2.13
N LEU A 2 -7.10 -22.36 -2.00
CA LEU A 2 -5.76 -22.89 -1.63
C LEU A 2 -5.73 -23.63 -0.29
N GLN A 3 -6.39 -23.09 0.75
CA GLN A 3 -6.47 -23.76 2.05
C GLN A 3 -7.31 -25.03 2.00
N ALA A 4 -8.47 -25.00 1.34
CA ALA A 4 -9.30 -26.20 1.13
C ALA A 4 -8.52 -27.29 0.38
N ARG A 5 -7.78 -26.93 -0.67
CA ARG A 5 -6.89 -27.85 -1.39
C ARG A 5 -5.79 -28.42 -0.49
N LYS A 6 -5.15 -27.59 0.35
CA LYS A 6 -4.16 -28.05 1.34
C LYS A 6 -4.78 -28.98 2.39
N ALA A 7 -6.03 -28.75 2.77
CA ALA A 7 -6.78 -29.55 3.73
C ALA A 7 -7.49 -30.77 3.09
N GLY A 8 -7.34 -31.01 1.79
CA GLY A 8 -8.04 -32.10 1.09
C GLY A 8 -9.56 -31.92 0.99
N ILE A 9 -10.08 -30.71 1.25
CA ILE A 9 -11.50 -30.39 1.21
C ILE A 9 -11.90 -30.04 -0.22
N SER A 10 -12.84 -30.81 -0.78
CA SER A 10 -13.52 -30.45 -2.03
C SER A 10 -14.58 -29.40 -1.74
N LEU A 11 -14.52 -28.27 -2.46
CA LEU A 11 -15.53 -27.21 -2.35
C LEU A 11 -16.56 -27.39 -3.46
N ASP A 12 -17.82 -27.61 -3.09
CA ASP A 12 -18.93 -27.74 -4.03
C ASP A 12 -19.47 -26.36 -4.43
N TRP A 13 -18.82 -25.72 -5.40
CA TRP A 13 -19.24 -24.42 -5.96
C TRP A 13 -20.27 -24.54 -7.08
N LYS A 14 -21.05 -25.63 -7.17
CA LYS A 14 -22.05 -25.86 -8.22
C LYS A 14 -23.31 -24.96 -8.11
N ALA A 15 -23.16 -23.73 -7.64
CA ALA A 15 -24.23 -22.74 -7.69
C ALA A 15 -24.29 -22.12 -9.10
N SER A 16 -25.26 -22.56 -9.91
CA SER A 16 -25.59 -21.91 -11.17
C SER A 16 -26.70 -20.88 -10.94
N THR A 17 -26.47 -19.64 -11.33
CA THR A 17 -27.50 -18.58 -11.28
C THR A 17 -28.43 -18.62 -12.50
N LYS A 18 -28.21 -19.52 -13.46
CA LYS A 18 -28.82 -19.54 -14.81
C LYS A 18 -28.69 -18.22 -15.59
N ARG A 19 -27.90 -17.27 -15.09
CA ARG A 19 -27.54 -16.04 -15.80
C ARG A 19 -26.26 -16.30 -16.58
N GLU A 20 -26.10 -15.60 -17.70
CA GLU A 20 -24.78 -15.50 -18.32
C GLU A 20 -23.82 -14.91 -17.29
N ASP A 21 -22.63 -15.51 -17.18
CA ASP A 21 -21.56 -14.92 -16.39
C ASP A 21 -21.32 -13.51 -16.95
N PRO A 22 -21.24 -12.47 -16.09
CA PRO A 22 -20.81 -11.17 -16.56
C PRO A 22 -19.44 -11.31 -17.23
N GLU A 23 -19.16 -10.46 -18.21
CA GLU A 23 -17.87 -10.41 -18.87
C GLU A 23 -16.79 -10.38 -17.78
N ARG A 24 -16.02 -11.48 -17.69
CA ARG A 24 -14.93 -11.55 -16.73
C ARG A 24 -13.90 -10.58 -17.25
N PHE A 25 -13.56 -9.57 -16.45
CA PHE A 25 -12.37 -8.77 -16.73
C PHE A 25 -11.24 -9.74 -17.05
N PRO A 26 -10.52 -9.54 -18.17
CA PRO A 26 -9.42 -10.42 -18.53
C PRO A 26 -8.51 -10.53 -17.29
N PRO A 27 -8.06 -11.75 -16.93
CA PRO A 27 -7.09 -11.87 -15.85
C PRO A 27 -5.95 -10.91 -16.17
N LEU A 28 -5.60 -10.06 -15.20
CA LEU A 28 -4.44 -9.17 -15.30
C LEU A 28 -3.27 -10.03 -15.81
N THR A 29 -2.82 -9.76 -17.03
CA THR A 29 -1.87 -10.62 -17.73
C THR A 29 -0.52 -10.52 -17.03
N GLY A 30 0.21 -11.65 -17.00
CA GLY A 30 1.30 -11.93 -16.06
C GLY A 30 2.64 -11.19 -16.25
N VAL A 31 2.61 -9.90 -16.60
CA VAL A 31 3.78 -9.00 -16.68
C VAL A 31 3.47 -7.59 -16.13
N GLU A 32 2.24 -7.34 -15.66
CA GLU A 32 1.86 -5.99 -15.25
C GLU A 32 2.34 -5.63 -13.84
N GLY A 33 3.17 -4.58 -13.77
CA GLY A 33 3.51 -3.86 -12.55
C GLY A 33 5.00 -3.58 -12.37
N ALA A 34 5.87 -4.33 -13.07
CA ALA A 34 7.33 -4.20 -12.98
C ALA A 34 8.00 -4.44 -14.35
N CYS A 35 9.17 -3.86 -14.59
CA CYS A 35 9.97 -4.10 -15.79
C CYS A 35 10.84 -5.38 -15.66
N GLU A 36 11.49 -5.82 -16.74
CA GLU A 36 12.33 -7.03 -16.75
C GLU A 36 13.42 -6.98 -15.66
N THR A 37 14.13 -5.85 -15.53
CA THR A 37 15.18 -5.68 -14.51
C THR A 37 14.61 -5.81 -13.09
N GLU A 38 13.43 -5.28 -12.84
CA GLU A 38 12.77 -5.39 -11.53
C GLU A 38 12.37 -6.83 -11.22
N HIS A 39 11.81 -7.54 -12.20
CA HIS A 39 11.46 -8.95 -12.06
C HIS A 39 12.67 -9.85 -11.73
N ILE A 40 13.79 -9.67 -12.45
CA ILE A 40 15.01 -10.46 -12.24
C ILE A 40 15.53 -10.30 -10.80
N HIS A 41 15.42 -9.11 -10.23
CA HIS A 41 15.98 -8.75 -8.92
C HIS A 41 14.96 -8.77 -7.79
N GLY A 42 13.81 -9.42 -7.98
CA GLY A 42 12.81 -9.60 -6.92
C GLY A 42 12.03 -8.33 -6.54
N ILE A 43 12.14 -7.26 -7.33
CA ILE A 43 11.36 -6.01 -7.22
C ILE A 43 10.02 -6.17 -7.98
N SER A 44 9.42 -7.35 -7.85
CA SER A 44 8.08 -7.65 -8.35
C SER A 44 7.23 -8.38 -7.31
N LEU A 45 7.67 -8.36 -6.06
CA LEU A 45 6.97 -8.92 -4.91
C LEU A 45 6.74 -7.78 -3.91
N PRO A 46 5.48 -7.44 -3.56
CA PRO A 46 5.21 -6.38 -2.59
C PRO A 46 5.95 -6.56 -1.27
N ALA A 47 6.08 -7.82 -0.81
CA ALA A 47 6.82 -8.16 0.40
C ALA A 47 8.33 -7.80 0.36
N ASN A 48 8.90 -7.55 -0.82
CA ASN A 48 10.27 -7.08 -0.99
C ASN A 48 10.32 -5.56 -1.20
N VAL A 49 9.37 -5.00 -1.95
CA VAL A 49 9.40 -3.59 -2.36
C VAL A 49 8.95 -2.63 -1.25
N TYR A 50 7.85 -2.93 -0.55
CA TYR A 50 7.39 -2.06 0.54
C TYR A 50 8.40 -1.90 1.70
N PRO A 51 9.18 -2.93 2.10
CA PRO A 51 10.26 -2.73 3.06
C PRO A 51 11.35 -1.77 2.56
N MET A 52 11.67 -1.77 1.26
CA MET A 52 12.60 -0.77 0.70
C MET A 52 12.04 0.65 0.83
N PHE A 53 10.74 0.83 0.61
CA PHE A 53 10.11 2.13 0.80
C PHE A 53 10.13 2.55 2.27
N GLU A 54 9.93 1.62 3.19
CA GLU A 54 10.01 1.87 4.64
C GLU A 54 11.41 2.33 5.04
N ASN A 55 12.47 1.68 4.53
CA ASN A 55 13.84 2.10 4.81
C ASN A 55 14.14 3.50 4.26
N SER A 56 13.56 3.86 3.12
CA SER A 56 13.70 5.21 2.56
C SER A 56 12.92 6.25 3.36
N LEU A 57 11.70 5.92 3.79
CA LEU A 57 10.88 6.79 4.61
C LEU A 57 11.51 7.04 5.99
N ARG A 58 12.04 5.99 6.65
CA ARG A 58 12.83 6.12 7.88
C ARG A 58 13.94 7.16 7.70
N ARG A 59 14.67 7.09 6.59
CA ARG A 59 15.76 8.02 6.28
C ARG A 59 15.25 9.45 6.08
N ILE A 60 14.09 9.64 5.46
CA ILE A 60 13.44 10.95 5.32
C ILE A 60 13.07 11.52 6.69
N TYR A 61 12.56 10.70 7.60
CA TYR A 61 12.29 11.11 8.98
C TYR A 61 13.56 11.37 9.81
N GLY A 62 14.69 10.81 9.40
CA GLY A 62 15.95 10.89 10.15
C GLY A 62 15.97 9.97 11.37
N ASP A 63 15.12 8.95 11.39
CA ASP A 63 15.03 8.00 12.50
C ASP A 63 16.13 6.91 12.40
N ASP A 64 16.62 6.48 13.56
CA ASP A 64 17.34 5.20 13.64
C ASP A 64 16.37 4.00 13.49
N HIS A 65 16.91 2.79 13.32
CA HIS A 65 16.08 1.60 13.10
C HIS A 65 15.15 1.30 14.27
N ALA A 66 15.61 1.47 15.52
CA ALA A 66 14.84 1.11 16.71
C ALA A 66 13.66 2.08 16.93
N THR A 67 13.93 3.37 16.79
CA THR A 67 12.94 4.45 16.87
C THR A 67 11.86 4.28 15.81
N HIS A 68 12.28 4.03 14.56
CA HIS A 68 11.34 3.81 13.46
C HIS A 68 10.51 2.54 13.66
N GLN A 69 11.15 1.47 14.16
CA GLN A 69 10.44 0.24 14.48
C GLN A 69 9.33 0.45 15.50
N GLN A 70 9.62 1.19 16.58
CA GLN A 70 8.62 1.51 17.57
C GLN A 70 7.45 2.29 16.97
N LYS A 71 7.73 3.30 16.13
CA LYS A 71 6.69 4.09 15.44
C LYS A 71 5.79 3.23 14.57
N ILE A 72 6.35 2.32 13.76
CA ILE A 72 5.52 1.43 12.94
C ILE A 72 4.79 0.39 13.78
N GLY A 73 5.36 -0.06 14.90
CA GLY A 73 4.68 -0.88 15.90
C GLY A 73 3.45 -0.20 16.51
N GLU A 74 3.56 1.06 16.88
CA GLU A 74 2.49 1.89 17.45
C GLU A 74 1.37 2.14 16.43
N LEU A 75 1.74 2.50 15.21
CA LEU A 75 0.81 2.64 14.09
C LEU A 75 0.02 1.34 13.89
N MET A 76 0.72 0.23 13.78
CA MET A 76 0.09 -1.06 13.52
C MET A 76 -0.79 -1.52 14.70
N SER A 77 -0.36 -1.27 15.94
CA SER A 77 -1.15 -1.50 17.15
C SER A 77 -2.46 -0.70 17.13
N SER A 78 -2.42 0.55 16.66
CA SER A 78 -3.63 1.36 16.51
C SER A 78 -4.65 0.74 15.54
N LEU A 79 -4.20 0.14 14.44
CA LEU A 79 -5.07 -0.57 13.49
C LEU A 79 -5.70 -1.82 14.12
N THR A 80 -4.98 -2.56 14.98
CA THR A 80 -5.57 -3.69 15.74
C THR A 80 -6.68 -3.26 16.68
N ARG A 81 -6.58 -2.06 17.28
CA ARG A 81 -7.65 -1.51 18.14
C ARG A 81 -8.92 -1.22 17.34
N VAL A 82 -8.79 -0.73 16.11
CA VAL A 82 -9.94 -0.54 15.22
C VAL A 82 -10.48 -1.90 14.75
N ALA A 83 -9.61 -2.83 14.36
CA ALA A 83 -10.00 -4.16 13.91
C ALA A 83 -10.75 -4.95 14.98
N SER A 84 -10.35 -4.87 16.26
CA SER A 84 -11.01 -5.59 17.36
C SER A 84 -12.48 -5.20 17.54
N GLN A 85 -12.80 -3.94 17.26
CA GLN A 85 -14.16 -3.39 17.32
C GLN A 85 -15.00 -3.71 16.07
N ASN A 86 -14.36 -4.11 14.97
CA ASN A 86 -15.04 -4.48 13.74
C ASN A 86 -15.41 -5.98 13.75
N PRO A 87 -16.70 -6.36 13.81
CA PRO A 87 -17.12 -7.76 13.86
C PRO A 87 -16.80 -8.54 12.58
N LEU A 88 -16.48 -7.86 11.49
CA LEU A 88 -16.12 -8.46 10.20
C LEU A 88 -14.60 -8.70 10.05
N ALA A 89 -13.78 -8.19 10.97
CA ALA A 89 -12.33 -8.35 10.93
C ALA A 89 -11.91 -9.81 11.14
N TRP A 90 -10.91 -10.24 10.38
CA TRP A 90 -10.40 -11.60 10.44
C TRP A 90 -9.63 -11.90 11.73
N PHE A 91 -8.82 -10.93 12.17
CA PHE A 91 -8.13 -10.95 13.45
C PHE A 91 -8.62 -9.79 14.30
N ARG A 92 -9.04 -10.09 15.54
CA ARG A 92 -9.65 -9.12 16.46
C ARG A 92 -8.88 -8.98 17.77
N ASP A 93 -7.72 -9.63 17.87
CA ASP A 93 -6.81 -9.46 19.01
C ASP A 93 -6.22 -8.06 18.97
N ILE A 94 -6.20 -7.39 20.12
CA ILE A 94 -5.48 -6.12 20.29
C ILE A 94 -4.04 -6.49 20.62
N LEU A 95 -3.09 -6.02 19.81
CA LEU A 95 -1.68 -6.29 20.00
C LEU A 95 -0.96 -5.03 20.49
N ALA A 96 -0.10 -5.16 21.48
CA ALA A 96 0.81 -4.09 21.88
C ALA A 96 1.86 -3.84 20.76
N PRO A 97 2.41 -2.62 20.64
CA PRO A 97 3.49 -2.33 19.69
C PRO A 97 4.64 -3.34 19.77
N GLU A 98 5.04 -3.70 21.00
CA GLU A 98 6.13 -4.63 21.29
C GLU A 98 5.82 -6.03 20.74
N GLU A 99 4.57 -6.48 20.81
CA GLU A 99 4.14 -7.77 20.25
C GLU A 99 4.16 -7.78 18.72
N ILE A 100 4.02 -6.63 18.07
CA ILE A 100 4.05 -6.51 16.60
C ILE A 100 5.51 -6.50 16.11
N ILE A 101 6.40 -5.77 16.78
CA ILE A 101 7.81 -5.64 16.36
C ILE A 101 8.68 -6.81 16.83
N THR A 102 8.32 -7.50 17.92
CA THR A 102 9.14 -8.60 18.47
C THR A 102 9.07 -9.83 17.59
N VAL A 103 10.26 -10.30 17.20
CA VAL A 103 10.43 -11.53 16.44
C VAL A 103 10.17 -12.73 17.33
N THR A 104 9.21 -13.58 16.93
CA THR A 104 8.92 -14.87 17.55
C THR A 104 8.76 -15.94 16.46
N PRO A 105 8.69 -17.24 16.79
CA PRO A 105 8.38 -18.27 15.78
C PRO A 105 7.08 -17.99 15.01
N GLU A 106 6.07 -17.42 15.67
CA GLU A 106 4.77 -17.07 15.09
C GLU A 106 4.79 -15.72 14.36
N ASN A 107 5.74 -14.84 14.72
CA ASN A 107 5.94 -13.48 14.20
C ASN A 107 7.35 -13.26 13.64
N ARG A 108 7.87 -14.22 12.88
CA ARG A 108 9.19 -14.13 12.25
C ARG A 108 9.31 -12.93 11.31
N ASN A 109 10.54 -12.55 10.95
CA ASN A 109 10.82 -11.61 9.87
C ASN A 109 10.30 -12.11 8.52
N THR A 110 9.85 -11.19 7.67
CA THR A 110 9.56 -11.48 6.25
C THR A 110 10.63 -10.87 5.37
N ALA A 111 10.77 -9.56 5.43
CA ALA A 111 11.83 -8.79 4.82
C ALA A 111 12.06 -7.56 5.67
N PHE A 112 13.32 -7.23 5.97
CA PHE A 112 13.68 -6.11 6.83
C PHE A 112 13.09 -4.79 6.29
N PRO A 113 12.34 -4.01 7.11
CA PRO A 113 12.24 -4.10 8.57
C PRO A 113 11.01 -4.84 9.12
N TYR A 114 10.25 -5.55 8.30
CA TYR A 114 8.95 -6.09 8.70
C TYR A 114 8.99 -7.49 9.33
N THR A 115 8.24 -7.64 10.42
CA THR A 115 7.77 -8.91 10.93
C THR A 115 6.49 -9.34 10.21
N LYS A 116 6.12 -10.62 10.33
CA LYS A 116 4.90 -11.17 9.73
C LYS A 116 3.62 -10.39 10.07
N ARG A 117 3.48 -9.87 11.29
CA ARG A 117 2.30 -9.11 11.75
C ARG A 117 2.15 -7.74 11.11
N MET A 118 3.16 -7.26 10.39
CA MET A 118 3.12 -6.00 9.63
C MET A 118 2.73 -6.19 8.16
N ASN A 119 2.49 -7.43 7.72
CA ASN A 119 2.23 -7.75 6.32
C ASN A 119 0.74 -8.01 6.08
N ALA A 120 0.26 -7.62 4.89
CA ALA A 120 -1.08 -7.88 4.39
C ALA A 120 -1.60 -9.33 4.60
N MET A 121 -2.86 -9.47 5.06
CA MET A 121 -3.54 -10.76 5.17
C MET A 121 -4.54 -10.96 4.03
N LEU A 122 -4.09 -11.60 2.95
CA LEU A 122 -4.91 -11.79 1.74
C LEU A 122 -5.78 -13.06 1.77
N PHE A 123 -5.46 -14.01 2.66
CA PHE A 123 -6.06 -15.34 2.68
C PHE A 123 -7.31 -15.40 3.58
N VAL A 124 -8.32 -14.61 3.24
CA VAL A 124 -9.59 -14.49 3.98
C VAL A 124 -10.78 -14.81 3.08
N ASN A 125 -11.91 -15.21 3.67
CA ASN A 125 -13.17 -15.42 2.95
C ASN A 125 -14.15 -14.30 3.32
N GLN A 126 -14.09 -13.21 2.58
CA GLN A 126 -14.90 -12.01 2.79
C GLN A 126 -15.38 -11.47 1.42
N SER A 127 -16.50 -10.75 1.42
CA SER A 127 -16.99 -10.04 0.24
C SER A 127 -17.66 -8.72 0.67
N ALA A 128 -17.63 -7.73 -0.22
CA ALA A 128 -18.27 -6.45 -0.03
C ALA A 128 -18.93 -6.02 -1.35
N ALA A 129 -20.00 -5.25 -1.24
CA ALA A 129 -20.71 -4.68 -2.36
C ALA A 129 -21.21 -3.28 -2.00
N LEU A 130 -21.20 -2.39 -3.00
CA LEU A 130 -21.82 -1.08 -2.93
C LEU A 130 -22.90 -1.00 -4.01
N VAL A 131 -24.04 -0.38 -3.67
CA VAL A 131 -25.09 -0.08 -4.63
C VAL A 131 -25.01 1.41 -4.93
N VAL A 132 -24.63 1.75 -6.16
CA VAL A 132 -24.56 3.12 -6.65
C VAL A 132 -25.76 3.36 -7.56
N THR A 133 -26.41 4.51 -7.42
CA THR A 133 -27.55 4.89 -8.24
C THR A 133 -27.68 6.40 -8.32
N SER A 134 -28.43 6.91 -9.29
CA SER A 134 -28.72 8.34 -9.37
C SER A 134 -29.71 8.75 -8.28
N GLN A 135 -29.74 10.04 -7.94
CA GLN A 135 -30.72 10.56 -6.98
C GLN A 135 -32.16 10.32 -7.45
N GLU A 136 -32.43 10.52 -8.75
CA GLU A 136 -33.74 10.25 -9.35
C GLU A 136 -34.17 8.79 -9.15
N GLN A 137 -33.27 7.83 -9.41
CA GLN A 137 -33.59 6.41 -9.23
C GLN A 137 -33.77 6.06 -7.75
N ALA A 138 -32.96 6.62 -6.85
CA ALA A 138 -33.14 6.45 -5.41
C ALA A 138 -34.50 6.98 -4.92
N ASP A 139 -34.96 8.12 -5.47
CA ASP A 139 -36.29 8.69 -5.20
C ASP A 139 -37.41 7.78 -5.73
N ARG A 140 -37.30 7.31 -6.98
CA ARG A 140 -38.29 6.40 -7.61
C ARG A 140 -38.41 5.07 -6.85
N MET A 141 -37.30 4.55 -6.32
CA MET A 141 -37.27 3.32 -5.52
C MET A 141 -37.66 3.54 -4.05
N GLY A 142 -37.95 4.78 -3.62
CA GLY A 142 -38.33 5.08 -2.24
C GLY A 142 -37.21 4.89 -1.21
N ILE A 143 -35.94 4.99 -1.63
CA ILE A 143 -34.79 4.82 -0.71
C ILE A 143 -34.73 6.02 0.23
N ALA A 144 -34.91 5.83 1.53
CA ALA A 144 -34.89 6.92 2.51
C ALA A 144 -33.58 7.75 2.44
N ARG A 145 -33.67 9.08 2.65
CA ARG A 145 -32.50 9.98 2.63
C ARG A 145 -31.41 9.59 3.63
N SER A 146 -31.79 9.08 4.80
CA SER A 146 -30.85 8.57 5.83
C SER A 146 -30.02 7.36 5.37
N LYS A 147 -30.38 6.70 4.27
CA LYS A 147 -29.60 5.61 3.67
C LYS A 147 -28.70 6.09 2.53
N ARG A 148 -28.68 7.37 2.20
CA ARG A 148 -27.93 7.90 1.05
C ARG A 148 -26.62 8.51 1.53
N VAL A 149 -25.54 8.16 0.83
CA VAL A 149 -24.21 8.76 0.99
C VAL A 149 -23.78 9.17 -0.41
N TYR A 150 -23.24 10.37 -0.51
CA TYR A 150 -22.86 11.02 -1.75
C TYR A 150 -21.33 11.05 -1.83
N LEU A 151 -20.81 10.80 -3.03
CA LEU A 151 -19.42 11.04 -3.37
C LEU A 151 -19.28 12.53 -3.67
N HIS A 152 -18.48 13.25 -2.88
CA HIS A 152 -18.24 14.70 -3.00
C HIS A 152 -17.05 15.02 -3.87
N GLY A 153 -16.03 14.16 -3.85
CA GLY A 153 -14.87 14.27 -4.71
C GLY A 153 -14.17 12.93 -4.81
N TYR A 154 -13.49 12.71 -5.93
CA TYR A 154 -12.62 11.55 -6.10
C TYR A 154 -11.40 11.96 -6.92
N ALA A 155 -10.46 11.05 -7.16
CA ALA A 155 -9.43 11.20 -8.19
C ALA A 155 -8.65 9.90 -8.28
N GLU A 156 -7.98 9.70 -9.40
CA GLU A 156 -7.04 8.61 -9.60
C GLU A 156 -5.86 9.07 -10.45
N ALA A 157 -4.70 8.49 -10.17
CA ALA A 157 -3.46 8.63 -10.93
C ALA A 157 -2.52 7.49 -10.54
N HIS A 158 -1.42 7.36 -11.24
CA HIS A 158 -0.34 6.48 -10.85
C HIS A 158 0.99 7.22 -10.84
N ASP A 159 1.86 6.86 -9.89
CA ASP A 159 3.27 7.22 -9.93
C ASP A 159 3.93 6.62 -11.18
N HIS A 160 5.17 7.02 -11.46
CA HIS A 160 5.96 6.35 -12.50
C HIS A 160 5.92 4.83 -12.28
N TRP A 161 5.52 4.15 -13.36
CA TRP A 161 5.04 2.77 -13.30
C TRP A 161 6.08 1.83 -12.70
N ASN A 162 7.30 1.92 -13.22
CA ASN A 162 8.45 1.17 -12.73
C ASN A 162 9.02 1.86 -11.48
N VAL A 163 9.25 1.08 -10.43
CA VAL A 163 9.90 1.53 -9.19
C VAL A 163 11.27 2.13 -9.49
N LEU A 164 12.09 1.51 -10.33
CA LEU A 164 13.42 2.00 -10.71
C LEU A 164 13.38 3.35 -11.46
N SER A 165 12.24 3.75 -12.02
CA SER A 165 12.09 5.05 -12.66
C SER A 165 11.70 6.18 -11.71
N ARG A 166 11.37 5.88 -10.45
CA ARG A 166 10.97 6.88 -9.47
C ARG A 166 12.16 7.66 -8.96
N GLU A 167 11.92 8.91 -8.64
CA GLU A 167 12.96 9.81 -8.14
C GLU A 167 13.40 9.45 -6.72
N GLU A 168 12.45 9.13 -5.84
CA GLU A 168 12.66 8.83 -4.43
C GLU A 168 11.67 7.76 -3.93
N TYR A 169 12.01 7.09 -2.82
CA TYR A 169 11.36 5.85 -2.37
C TYR A 169 10.56 5.95 -1.06
N GLY A 170 10.34 7.14 -0.51
CA GLY A 170 9.48 7.37 0.67
C GLY A 170 8.45 8.46 0.45
N VAL A 171 8.14 8.78 -0.81
CA VAL A 171 7.17 9.81 -1.20
C VAL A 171 6.35 9.30 -2.37
N SER A 172 5.17 9.89 -2.58
CA SER A 172 4.34 9.61 -3.76
C SER A 172 3.69 10.91 -4.25
N PRO A 173 4.24 11.51 -5.32
CA PRO A 173 3.59 12.64 -5.97
C PRO A 173 2.16 12.34 -6.42
N ALA A 174 1.89 11.11 -6.90
CA ALA A 174 0.55 10.74 -7.32
C ALA A 174 -0.46 10.79 -6.16
N ILE A 175 -0.12 10.29 -4.97
CA ILE A 175 -1.00 10.41 -3.78
C ILE A 175 -1.32 11.88 -3.50
N ARG A 176 -0.31 12.75 -3.50
CA ARG A 176 -0.50 14.18 -3.24
C ARG A 176 -1.47 14.80 -4.26
N VAL A 177 -1.26 14.54 -5.55
CA VAL A 177 -2.07 15.09 -6.64
C VAL A 177 -3.52 14.62 -6.53
N VAL A 178 -3.76 13.32 -6.35
CA VAL A 178 -5.13 12.79 -6.27
C VAL A 178 -5.85 13.25 -5.00
N ALA A 179 -5.15 13.35 -3.87
CA ALA A 179 -5.74 13.82 -2.63
C ALA A 179 -6.17 15.30 -2.75
N GLN A 180 -5.29 16.16 -3.27
CA GLN A 180 -5.60 17.57 -3.49
C GLN A 180 -6.78 17.75 -4.43
N LYS A 181 -6.84 16.98 -5.52
CA LYS A 181 -7.97 17.02 -6.46
C LYS A 181 -9.27 16.58 -5.80
N ALA A 182 -9.28 15.44 -5.13
CA ALA A 182 -10.48 14.91 -4.49
C ALA A 182 -11.01 15.83 -3.38
N LEU A 183 -10.12 16.41 -2.56
CA LEU A 183 -10.47 17.38 -1.53
C LEU A 183 -10.98 18.69 -2.14
N GLY A 184 -10.31 19.20 -3.19
CA GLY A 184 -10.72 20.40 -3.91
C GLY A 184 -12.11 20.27 -4.54
N ASP A 185 -12.41 19.13 -5.17
CA ASP A 185 -13.74 18.86 -5.74
C ASP A 185 -14.83 18.72 -4.67
N ALA A 186 -14.47 18.18 -3.50
CA ALA A 186 -15.35 18.13 -2.34
C ALA A 186 -15.52 19.50 -1.64
N GLY A 187 -14.72 20.51 -2.00
CA GLY A 187 -14.69 21.80 -1.31
C GLY A 187 -14.26 21.67 0.15
N LYS A 188 -13.32 20.75 0.44
CA LYS A 188 -12.84 20.44 1.78
C LYS A 188 -11.33 20.55 1.90
N THR A 189 -10.87 20.88 3.09
CA THR A 189 -9.49 20.72 3.56
C THR A 189 -9.32 19.39 4.28
N ILE A 190 -8.08 18.96 4.53
CA ILE A 190 -7.82 17.70 5.23
C ILE A 190 -8.24 17.76 6.71
N GLU A 191 -8.20 18.95 7.31
CA GLU A 191 -8.64 19.23 8.67
C GLU A 191 -10.16 19.09 8.84
N GLU A 192 -10.92 19.29 7.76
CA GLU A 192 -12.39 19.14 7.76
C GLU A 192 -12.87 17.70 7.54
N ILE A 193 -11.97 16.74 7.31
CA ILE A 193 -12.33 15.33 7.21
C ILE A 193 -12.47 14.72 8.61
N ASP A 194 -13.59 14.07 8.89
CA ASP A 194 -13.85 13.50 10.22
C ASP A 194 -13.32 12.06 10.36
N PHE A 195 -13.33 11.29 9.27
CA PHE A 195 -13.00 9.87 9.28
C PHE A 195 -12.08 9.48 8.13
N PHE A 196 -11.09 8.63 8.40
CA PHE A 196 -10.14 8.15 7.39
C PHE A 196 -10.20 6.64 7.24
N ASP A 197 -10.07 6.16 6.00
CA ASP A 197 -9.49 4.84 5.73
C ASP A 197 -8.32 4.97 4.76
N LEU A 198 -7.11 4.99 5.33
CA LEU A 198 -5.88 4.97 4.56
C LEU A 198 -5.53 3.52 4.19
N TYR A 199 -5.25 3.26 2.92
CA TYR A 199 -4.91 1.92 2.47
C TYR A 199 -3.63 1.41 3.16
N SER A 200 -3.70 0.22 3.75
CA SER A 200 -2.75 -0.20 4.78
C SER A 200 -2.16 -1.60 4.57
N CYS A 201 -1.77 -1.99 3.36
CA CYS A 201 -1.16 -3.30 3.13
C CYS A 201 0.15 -3.51 3.92
N PHE A 202 0.90 -2.43 4.15
CA PHE A 202 2.13 -2.36 4.92
C PHE A 202 2.18 -1.00 5.67
N PRO A 203 2.98 -0.86 6.74
CA PRO A 203 3.06 0.39 7.50
C PRO A 203 3.41 1.60 6.64
N VAL A 204 4.42 1.51 5.78
CA VAL A 204 4.83 2.59 4.86
C VAL A 204 3.69 3.14 3.99
N SER A 205 2.72 2.31 3.58
CA SER A 205 1.62 2.80 2.74
C SER A 205 0.73 3.77 3.50
N VAL A 206 0.51 3.52 4.79
CA VAL A 206 -0.26 4.43 5.65
C VAL A 206 0.53 5.69 5.95
N GLN A 207 1.81 5.56 6.27
CA GLN A 207 2.66 6.69 6.65
C GLN A 207 2.87 7.66 5.50
N VAL A 208 3.27 7.17 4.31
CA VAL A 208 3.45 8.02 3.13
C VAL A 208 2.11 8.65 2.72
N THR A 209 1.01 7.91 2.78
CA THR A 209 -0.32 8.46 2.47
C THR A 209 -0.67 9.59 3.44
N ARG A 210 -0.53 9.37 4.75
CA ARG A 210 -0.75 10.38 5.79
C ARG A 210 0.04 11.66 5.50
N ASP A 211 1.34 11.53 5.21
CA ASP A 211 2.22 12.66 4.97
C ASP A 211 1.89 13.41 3.66
N MET A 212 1.58 12.68 2.59
CA MET A 212 1.20 13.29 1.30
C MET A 212 -0.15 14.00 1.35
N LEU A 213 -1.07 13.54 2.22
CA LEU A 213 -2.33 14.21 2.53
C LEU A 213 -2.16 15.42 3.46
N GLY A 214 -0.99 15.57 4.11
CA GLY A 214 -0.73 16.63 5.08
C GLY A 214 -1.36 16.38 6.46
N ILE A 215 -1.68 15.12 6.80
CA ILE A 215 -2.19 14.76 8.12
C ILE A 215 -1.01 14.79 9.12
N PRO A 216 -1.09 15.54 10.23
CA PRO A 216 -0.04 15.57 11.25
C PRO A 216 0.24 14.20 11.85
N ALA A 217 1.49 13.96 12.26
CA ALA A 217 1.88 12.68 12.86
C ALA A 217 1.20 12.43 14.22
N ASP A 218 0.86 13.50 14.94
CA ASP A 218 0.16 13.51 16.23
C ASP A 218 -1.36 13.70 16.10
N ASP A 219 -1.91 13.59 14.88
CA ASP A 219 -3.33 13.69 14.65
C ASP A 219 -4.09 12.63 15.47
N PRO A 220 -5.07 13.02 16.31
CA PRO A 220 -5.77 12.08 17.17
C PRO A 220 -6.80 11.21 16.43
N ARG A 221 -7.15 11.57 15.18
CA ARG A 221 -8.15 10.84 14.39
C ARG A 221 -7.56 9.49 13.95
N PRO A 222 -8.30 8.37 14.11
CA PRO A 222 -7.87 7.09 13.58
C PRO A 222 -7.65 7.14 12.06
N LEU A 223 -6.56 6.56 11.58
CA LEU A 223 -6.22 6.48 10.15
C LEU A 223 -6.97 5.36 9.41
N SER A 224 -7.82 4.60 10.10
CA SER A 224 -8.68 3.57 9.52
C SER A 224 -10.01 3.50 10.28
N VAL A 225 -11.10 3.30 9.55
CA VAL A 225 -12.41 2.91 10.09
C VAL A 225 -12.63 1.39 10.01
N THR A 226 -11.76 0.69 9.28
CA THR A 226 -11.92 -0.73 8.94
C THR A 226 -11.08 -1.64 9.84
N GLY A 227 -9.87 -1.20 10.21
CA GLY A 227 -8.93 -1.98 11.03
C GLY A 227 -7.68 -2.43 10.29
N GLY A 228 -7.50 -1.99 9.04
CA GLY A 228 -6.30 -2.24 8.25
C GLY A 228 -6.16 -3.66 7.71
N LEU A 229 -5.55 -3.76 6.53
CA LEU A 229 -5.45 -4.97 5.72
C LEU A 229 -4.75 -6.18 6.40
N PRO A 230 -3.74 -6.02 7.27
CA PRO A 230 -3.14 -7.13 8.04
C PRO A 230 -4.08 -7.78 9.05
N TYR A 231 -5.06 -7.05 9.58
CA TYR A 231 -5.90 -7.48 10.70
C TYR A 231 -7.35 -7.70 10.28
N PHE A 232 -7.96 -6.71 9.60
CA PHE A 232 -9.28 -6.86 9.02
C PHE A 232 -9.31 -7.97 7.95
N GLY A 233 -8.24 -8.06 7.15
CA GLY A 233 -8.13 -8.95 6.00
C GLY A 233 -8.57 -8.29 4.71
N GLY A 234 -7.94 -8.66 3.59
CA GLY A 234 -8.27 -8.12 2.27
C GLY A 234 -8.33 -9.22 1.23
N PRO A 235 -9.51 -9.71 0.82
CA PRO A 235 -9.57 -10.83 -0.11
C PRO A 235 -9.03 -10.41 -1.49
N GLY A 236 -7.80 -10.86 -1.78
CA GLY A 236 -7.08 -10.47 -3.00
C GLY A 236 -6.85 -8.96 -3.09
N ASN A 237 -7.62 -8.28 -3.94
CA ASN A 237 -7.49 -6.84 -4.21
C ASN A 237 -8.65 -6.01 -3.62
N ASN A 238 -9.57 -6.61 -2.85
CA ASN A 238 -10.88 -6.02 -2.54
C ASN A 238 -10.98 -5.28 -1.19
N TYR A 239 -9.87 -4.99 -0.50
CA TYR A 239 -9.89 -4.29 0.81
C TYR A 239 -10.62 -2.94 0.75
N VAL A 240 -10.39 -2.15 -0.30
CA VAL A 240 -10.97 -0.79 -0.42
C VAL A 240 -12.50 -0.84 -0.52
N MET A 241 -13.07 -1.89 -1.12
CA MET A 241 -14.53 -2.05 -1.18
C MET A 241 -15.14 -2.26 0.22
N HIS A 242 -14.45 -3.01 1.09
CA HIS A 242 -14.83 -3.13 2.50
C HIS A 242 -14.69 -1.80 3.24
N SER A 243 -13.62 -1.07 2.97
CA SER A 243 -13.36 0.24 3.59
C SER A 243 -14.44 1.26 3.23
N MET A 244 -14.84 1.30 1.96
CA MET A 244 -15.95 2.12 1.50
C MET A 244 -17.29 1.69 2.13
N ALA A 245 -17.54 0.39 2.27
CA ALA A 245 -18.77 -0.09 2.94
C ALA A 245 -18.82 0.32 4.42
N GLN A 246 -17.69 0.20 5.14
CA GLN A 246 -17.57 0.67 6.53
C GLN A 246 -17.75 2.18 6.63
N MET A 247 -17.10 2.94 5.75
CA MET A 247 -17.22 4.41 5.71
C MET A 247 -18.67 4.83 5.48
N VAL A 248 -19.39 4.20 4.55
CA VAL A 248 -20.81 4.47 4.29
C VAL A 248 -21.67 4.20 5.53
N GLN A 249 -21.42 3.12 6.27
CA GLN A 249 -22.15 2.85 7.51
C GLN A 249 -21.86 3.91 8.58
N LEU A 250 -20.59 4.29 8.74
CA LEU A 250 -20.17 5.28 9.72
C LEU A 250 -20.75 6.67 9.43
N LEU A 251 -20.75 7.09 8.17
CA LEU A 251 -21.32 8.38 7.74
C LEU A 251 -22.84 8.41 7.93
N ARG A 252 -23.56 7.31 7.68
CA ARG A 252 -25.01 7.23 7.97
C ARG A 252 -25.31 7.37 9.46
N ALA A 253 -24.44 6.84 10.31
CA ALA A 253 -24.56 6.97 11.76
C ALA A 253 -24.17 8.37 12.26
N ASN A 254 -23.45 9.15 11.46
CA ASN A 254 -22.98 10.49 11.79
C ASN A 254 -23.29 11.48 10.65
N PRO A 255 -24.58 11.86 10.45
CA PRO A 255 -24.96 12.71 9.32
C PRO A 255 -24.25 14.08 9.34
N GLY A 256 -23.85 14.56 8.17
CA GLY A 256 -23.13 15.84 7.99
C GLY A 256 -21.61 15.72 8.05
N LYS A 257 -21.10 14.58 8.52
CA LYS A 257 -19.66 14.31 8.60
C LYS A 257 -19.07 13.93 7.24
N PHE A 258 -17.77 14.09 7.10
CA PHE A 258 -17.01 13.78 5.89
C PHE A 258 -16.01 12.66 6.14
N GLY A 259 -15.96 11.71 5.21
CA GLY A 259 -15.06 10.57 5.25
C GLY A 259 -14.16 10.54 4.03
N LEU A 260 -12.89 10.21 4.20
CA LEU A 260 -11.93 10.03 3.12
C LEU A 260 -11.42 8.59 3.09
N VAL A 261 -11.49 7.96 1.92
CA VAL A 261 -10.96 6.61 1.68
C VAL A 261 -9.92 6.68 0.57
N THR A 262 -8.79 6.00 0.78
CA THR A 262 -7.73 5.89 -0.23
C THR A 262 -7.62 4.46 -0.76
N GLY A 263 -7.26 4.32 -2.03
CA GLY A 263 -6.92 3.06 -2.67
C GLY A 263 -5.48 3.07 -3.11
N ASN A 264 -4.82 1.92 -2.99
CA ASN A 264 -3.47 1.69 -3.46
C ASN A 264 -3.38 0.31 -4.16
N SER A 265 -2.56 0.23 -5.22
CA SER A 265 -2.28 -1.02 -5.92
C SER A 265 -0.81 -1.14 -6.32
N PHE A 266 -0.37 -2.39 -6.51
CA PHE A 266 1.02 -2.77 -6.79
C PHE A 266 1.99 -2.23 -5.72
N TYR A 267 2.99 -1.46 -6.12
CA TYR A 267 4.09 -1.01 -5.28
C TYR A 267 3.93 0.47 -4.98
N MET A 268 2.83 0.88 -4.35
CA MET A 268 2.46 2.30 -4.30
C MET A 268 2.43 2.92 -5.69
N THR A 269 1.90 2.18 -6.67
CA THR A 269 1.95 2.58 -8.09
C THR A 269 0.66 3.30 -8.46
N LYS A 270 -0.50 2.69 -8.24
CA LYS A 270 -1.80 3.29 -8.56
C LYS A 270 -2.47 3.79 -7.30
N HIS A 271 -3.06 4.97 -7.37
CA HIS A 271 -3.70 5.62 -6.24
C HIS A 271 -5.09 6.10 -6.61
N SER A 272 -6.00 5.98 -5.66
CA SER A 272 -7.30 6.64 -5.72
C SER A 272 -7.62 7.28 -4.38
N THR A 273 -8.39 8.37 -4.41
CA THR A 273 -8.94 9.02 -3.22
C THR A 273 -10.41 9.29 -3.46
N ALA A 274 -11.24 9.11 -2.43
CA ALA A 274 -12.67 9.41 -2.46
C ALA A 274 -13.08 10.12 -1.17
N VAL A 275 -13.82 11.22 -1.30
CA VAL A 275 -14.41 11.98 -0.20
C VAL A 275 -15.93 11.79 -0.24
N CYS A 276 -16.52 11.35 0.86
CA CYS A 276 -17.93 11.00 0.95
C CYS A 276 -18.61 11.69 2.14
N SER A 277 -19.89 12.00 2.00
CA SER A 277 -20.74 12.51 3.09
C SER A 277 -22.21 12.16 2.86
N THR A 278 -23.03 12.21 3.92
CA THR A 278 -24.50 12.18 3.77
C THR A 278 -25.07 13.50 3.27
N GLU A 279 -24.29 14.58 3.29
CA GLU A 279 -24.73 15.86 2.73
C GLU A 279 -25.01 15.71 1.23
N PRO A 280 -26.21 16.10 0.75
CA PRO A 280 -26.51 16.07 -0.67
C PRO A 280 -25.59 17.02 -1.44
N LEU A 281 -25.25 16.65 -2.69
CA LEU A 281 -24.53 17.52 -3.59
C LEU A 281 -25.39 18.72 -4.00
N HIS A 282 -24.80 19.92 -3.99
CA HIS A 282 -25.40 21.12 -4.56
C HIS A 282 -25.00 21.26 -6.04
N GLY A 283 -25.49 20.36 -6.89
CA GLY A 283 -25.18 20.33 -8.33
C GLY A 283 -24.82 18.94 -8.84
N PRO A 284 -24.50 18.79 -10.14
CA PRO A 284 -23.97 17.53 -10.66
C PRO A 284 -22.62 17.23 -10.02
N LEU A 285 -22.31 15.95 -9.84
CA LEU A 285 -20.94 15.55 -9.54
C LEU A 285 -20.05 15.96 -10.72
N ASN A 286 -18.97 16.68 -10.44
CA ASN A 286 -17.96 16.96 -11.45
C ASN A 286 -17.34 15.61 -11.87
N ILE A 287 -17.65 15.17 -13.09
CA ILE A 287 -17.01 13.98 -13.66
C ILE A 287 -15.56 14.36 -13.92
N ILE A 288 -14.65 13.71 -13.20
CA ILE A 288 -13.25 14.06 -13.24
C ILE A 288 -12.63 13.58 -14.53
N ASN A 289 -11.90 14.48 -15.17
CA ASN A 289 -10.95 14.13 -16.19
C ASN A 289 -9.67 13.62 -15.51
N SER A 290 -9.59 12.30 -15.24
CA SER A 290 -8.42 11.69 -14.59
C SER A 290 -7.11 11.94 -15.35
N SER A 291 -7.19 12.32 -16.63
CA SER A 291 -6.01 12.71 -17.42
C SER A 291 -5.28 13.93 -16.87
N GLU A 292 -5.93 14.87 -16.17
CA GLU A 292 -5.24 16.04 -15.61
C GLU A 292 -4.31 15.65 -14.45
N CYS A 293 -4.80 14.78 -13.55
CA CYS A 293 -3.97 14.25 -12.47
C CYS A 293 -2.80 13.46 -13.03
N GLN A 294 -3.05 12.61 -14.04
CA GLN A 294 -2.00 11.82 -14.66
C GLN A 294 -0.98 12.69 -15.40
N GLN A 295 -1.42 13.70 -16.17
CA GLN A 295 -0.53 14.63 -16.87
C GLN A 295 0.40 15.38 -15.91
N HIS A 296 -0.11 15.77 -14.74
CA HIS A 296 0.74 16.38 -13.71
C HIS A 296 1.83 15.40 -13.29
N VAL A 297 1.47 14.18 -12.90
CA VAL A 297 2.45 13.18 -12.45
C VAL A 297 3.46 12.83 -13.54
N ASP A 298 3.01 12.63 -14.78
CA ASP A 298 3.86 12.32 -15.94
C ASP A 298 4.85 13.44 -16.29
N SER A 299 4.57 14.68 -15.87
CA SER A 299 5.47 15.83 -16.08
C SER A 299 6.64 15.88 -15.08
N LEU A 300 6.58 15.09 -14.00
CA LEU A 300 7.60 15.06 -12.97
C LEU A 300 8.85 14.28 -13.44
N PRO A 301 10.03 14.54 -12.85
CA PRO A 301 11.26 13.85 -13.24
C PRO A 301 11.19 12.33 -13.09
N ALA A 302 11.67 11.61 -14.10
CA ALA A 302 11.85 10.16 -14.06
C ALA A 302 13.33 9.80 -14.19
N ARG A 303 13.76 8.76 -13.47
CA ARG A 303 15.11 8.20 -13.60
C ARG A 303 15.16 7.16 -14.73
N GLN A 304 16.28 7.15 -15.45
CA GLN A 304 16.55 6.11 -16.43
C GLN A 304 17.04 4.84 -15.74
N ILE A 305 16.55 3.69 -16.22
CA ILE A 305 16.93 2.37 -15.72
C ILE A 305 18.17 1.89 -16.49
N ASN A 306 19.18 1.42 -15.78
CA ASN A 306 20.33 0.72 -16.34
C ASN A 306 20.18 -0.78 -16.07
N PRO A 307 19.80 -1.60 -17.07
CA PRO A 307 19.64 -3.04 -16.89
C PRO A 307 20.98 -3.77 -16.72
N GLU A 308 22.07 -3.21 -17.26
CA GLU A 308 23.41 -3.78 -17.28
C GLU A 308 24.43 -2.80 -16.63
N PRO A 309 24.26 -2.48 -15.34
CA PRO A 309 25.14 -1.58 -14.62
C PRO A 309 26.55 -2.17 -14.45
N SER A 310 27.55 -1.29 -14.48
CA SER A 310 28.94 -1.67 -14.27
C SER A 310 29.72 -0.53 -13.65
N GLY A 311 30.48 -0.83 -12.60
CA GLY A 311 31.40 0.10 -11.94
C GLY A 311 30.85 0.69 -10.64
N PRO A 312 31.42 1.82 -10.20
CA PRO A 312 31.09 2.42 -8.90
C PRO A 312 29.62 2.87 -8.81
N ALA A 313 29.01 2.60 -7.67
CA ALA A 313 27.61 2.85 -7.39
C ALA A 313 27.37 3.26 -5.92
N VAL A 314 26.18 3.80 -5.66
CA VAL A 314 25.69 4.16 -4.33
C VAL A 314 24.29 3.57 -4.12
N VAL A 315 24.03 3.01 -2.94
CA VAL A 315 22.70 2.46 -2.58
C VAL A 315 21.70 3.59 -2.31
N ASP A 316 20.53 3.54 -2.95
CA ASP A 316 19.40 4.45 -2.72
C ASP A 316 18.34 3.85 -1.78
N THR A 317 18.21 2.52 -1.75
CA THR A 317 17.41 1.79 -0.76
C THR A 317 17.73 0.30 -0.82
N TYR A 318 17.30 -0.44 0.21
CA TYR A 318 17.63 -1.84 0.37
C TYR A 318 16.57 -2.60 1.18
N THR A 319 16.65 -3.93 1.11
CA THR A 319 15.99 -4.84 2.06
C THR A 319 16.77 -6.14 2.18
N VAL A 320 16.52 -6.88 3.26
CA VAL A 320 17.02 -8.25 3.46
C VAL A 320 15.81 -9.16 3.64
N VAL A 321 15.66 -10.11 2.73
CA VAL A 321 14.59 -11.12 2.74
C VAL A 321 15.01 -12.29 3.62
N TYR A 322 14.09 -12.76 4.46
CA TYR A 322 14.30 -13.88 5.38
C TYR A 322 13.58 -15.14 4.92
N ASN A 323 14.18 -16.30 5.22
CA ASN A 323 13.51 -17.59 5.06
C ASN A 323 12.48 -17.85 6.17
N ARG A 324 11.86 -19.04 6.20
CA ARG A 324 10.83 -19.35 7.21
C ARG A 324 11.42 -19.67 8.58
N GLU A 325 12.67 -20.05 8.62
CA GLU A 325 13.49 -20.33 9.79
C GLU A 325 14.07 -19.05 10.40
N ASN A 326 13.70 -17.88 9.87
CA ASN A 326 14.13 -16.55 10.31
C ASN A 326 15.63 -16.28 10.10
N GLU A 327 16.22 -16.90 9.09
CA GLU A 327 17.59 -16.59 8.65
C GLU A 327 17.59 -15.61 7.47
N PRO A 328 18.50 -14.62 7.45
CA PRO A 328 18.63 -13.71 6.33
C PRO A 328 19.14 -14.50 5.11
N GLN A 329 18.41 -14.40 3.99
CA GLN A 329 18.64 -15.23 2.80
C GLN A 329 19.12 -14.42 1.60
N THR A 330 18.60 -13.20 1.41
CA THR A 330 18.86 -12.42 0.19
C THR A 330 18.84 -10.94 0.48
N GLY A 331 19.92 -10.24 0.16
CA GLY A 331 19.98 -8.78 0.16
C GLY A 331 19.64 -8.25 -1.22
N ILE A 332 18.77 -7.25 -1.28
CA ILE A 332 18.35 -6.61 -2.52
C ILE A 332 18.56 -5.11 -2.36
N VAL A 333 19.18 -4.48 -3.36
CA VAL A 333 19.42 -3.04 -3.38
C VAL A 333 18.85 -2.41 -4.65
N ILE A 334 18.36 -1.19 -4.50
CA ILE A 334 18.26 -0.23 -5.59
C ILE A 334 19.39 0.77 -5.38
N GLY A 335 20.12 1.06 -6.44
CA GLY A 335 21.22 2.03 -6.38
C GLY A 335 21.37 2.84 -7.65
N THR A 336 22.37 3.71 -7.62
CA THR A 336 22.68 4.64 -8.71
C THR A 336 24.12 4.59 -9.10
N THR A 337 24.36 4.48 -10.41
CA THR A 337 25.68 4.59 -11.02
C THR A 337 26.08 6.06 -11.19
N ARG A 338 27.37 6.34 -11.41
CA ARG A 338 27.91 7.71 -11.54
C ARG A 338 27.23 8.57 -12.63
N ASP A 339 26.66 7.94 -13.64
CA ASP A 339 25.91 8.59 -14.71
C ASP A 339 24.45 8.92 -14.35
N GLY A 340 24.04 8.68 -13.09
CA GLY A 340 22.73 9.02 -12.56
C GLY A 340 21.61 8.04 -12.91
N ARG A 341 21.93 6.89 -13.53
CA ARG A 341 20.95 5.84 -13.85
C ARG A 341 20.73 4.90 -12.67
N ARG A 342 19.49 4.44 -12.50
CA ARG A 342 19.06 3.53 -11.44
C ARG A 342 19.30 2.08 -11.86
N PHE A 343 19.69 1.24 -10.91
CA PHE A 343 19.78 -0.22 -11.10
C PHE A 343 19.14 -0.96 -9.93
N ALA A 344 18.77 -2.22 -10.18
CA ALA A 344 18.50 -3.20 -9.14
C ALA A 344 19.63 -4.23 -9.12
N ALA A 345 20.00 -4.71 -7.93
CA ALA A 345 21.00 -5.76 -7.77
C ALA A 345 20.73 -6.59 -6.51
N TYR A 346 21.23 -7.83 -6.52
CA TYR A 346 21.42 -8.59 -5.29
C TYR A 346 22.75 -8.22 -4.65
N THR A 347 22.88 -8.40 -3.34
CA THR A 347 24.19 -8.43 -2.67
C THR A 347 24.80 -9.84 -2.75
N PRO A 348 26.11 -10.01 -2.48
CA PRO A 348 26.66 -11.34 -2.22
C PRO A 348 25.84 -12.09 -1.16
N ALA A 349 25.72 -13.40 -1.33
CA ALA A 349 25.06 -14.30 -0.38
C ALA A 349 25.97 -14.58 0.84
N ASP A 350 26.40 -13.51 1.51
CA ASP A 350 27.27 -13.53 2.67
C ASP A 350 26.47 -13.21 3.94
N ARG A 351 26.50 -14.10 4.93
CA ARG A 351 25.64 -13.98 6.12
C ARG A 351 25.97 -12.75 6.95
N ASP A 352 27.24 -12.42 7.10
CA ASP A 352 27.69 -11.31 7.94
C ASP A 352 27.30 -9.97 7.30
N LEU A 353 27.41 -9.87 5.97
CA LEU A 353 26.88 -8.74 5.20
C LEU A 353 25.36 -8.60 5.37
N LEU A 354 24.60 -9.68 5.22
CA LEU A 354 23.14 -9.59 5.35
C LEU A 354 22.70 -9.20 6.77
N VAL A 355 23.43 -9.63 7.79
CA VAL A 355 23.18 -9.20 9.17
C VAL A 355 23.53 -7.72 9.35
N SER A 356 24.69 -7.27 8.86
CA SER A 356 25.10 -5.86 9.00
C SER A 356 24.13 -4.89 8.32
N MET A 357 23.60 -5.25 7.15
CA MET A 357 22.55 -4.48 6.46
C MET A 357 21.33 -4.19 7.35
N THR A 358 21.03 -5.06 8.32
CA THR A 358 19.85 -4.96 9.20
C THR A 358 20.13 -4.27 10.53
N GLN A 359 21.41 -4.03 10.83
CA GLN A 359 21.88 -3.41 12.08
C GLN A 359 22.46 -2.02 11.85
N GLU A 360 22.97 -1.76 10.65
CA GLU A 360 23.64 -0.53 10.26
C GLU A 360 22.93 0.13 9.08
N GLU A 361 23.17 1.43 8.88
CA GLU A 361 22.61 2.16 7.75
C GLU A 361 23.24 1.66 6.44
N PHE A 362 22.42 1.09 5.56
CA PHE A 362 22.86 0.62 4.25
C PHE A 362 22.45 1.56 3.10
N TYR A 363 21.67 2.61 3.39
CA TYR A 363 21.47 3.73 2.48
C TYR A 363 22.79 4.50 2.28
N GLY A 364 23.09 4.90 1.06
CA GLY A 364 24.28 5.70 0.76
C GLY A 364 25.59 4.92 0.79
N VAL A 365 25.54 3.62 1.08
CA VAL A 365 26.72 2.73 1.00
C VAL A 365 27.26 2.74 -0.42
N LYS A 366 28.58 2.92 -0.51
CA LYS A 366 29.34 2.90 -1.76
C LYS A 366 29.82 1.48 -2.03
N GLY A 367 29.93 1.16 -3.31
CA GLY A 367 30.38 -0.15 -3.75
C GLY A 367 30.54 -0.21 -5.25
N THR A 368 30.71 -1.44 -5.74
CA THR A 368 30.81 -1.75 -7.16
C THR A 368 29.65 -2.64 -7.57
N VAL A 369 28.94 -2.27 -8.63
CA VAL A 369 27.91 -3.10 -9.26
C VAL A 369 28.45 -3.71 -10.55
N ILE A 370 28.15 -4.99 -10.78
CA ILE A 370 28.53 -5.71 -11.99
C ILE A 370 27.32 -6.50 -12.50
N SER A 371 27.03 -6.38 -13.79
CA SER A 371 26.06 -7.23 -14.48
C SER A 371 26.74 -8.45 -15.10
N LYS A 372 26.18 -9.64 -14.86
CA LYS A 372 26.59 -10.90 -15.50
C LYS A 372 25.35 -11.72 -15.82
N GLU A 373 25.18 -12.11 -17.08
CA GLU A 373 24.05 -12.93 -17.53
C GLU A 373 22.68 -12.32 -17.12
N LYS A 374 22.53 -10.99 -17.25
CA LYS A 374 21.39 -10.17 -16.82
C LYS A 374 21.16 -10.03 -15.31
N VAL A 375 21.94 -10.73 -14.47
CA VAL A 375 21.87 -10.59 -13.02
C VAL A 375 22.94 -9.62 -12.55
N ASN A 376 22.51 -8.62 -11.79
CA ASN A 376 23.36 -7.59 -11.24
C ASN A 376 23.70 -7.92 -9.78
N THR A 377 24.98 -7.80 -9.45
CA THR A 377 25.48 -7.95 -8.08
C THR A 377 26.12 -6.65 -7.64
N PHE A 378 25.70 -6.12 -6.49
CA PHE A 378 26.34 -4.98 -5.82
C PHE A 378 27.18 -5.49 -4.65
N THR A 379 28.47 -5.20 -4.68
CA THR A 379 29.41 -5.51 -3.60
C THR A 379 29.80 -4.20 -2.91
N PRO A 380 29.51 -4.02 -1.60
CA PRO A 380 29.94 -2.84 -0.85
C PRO A 380 31.47 -2.77 -0.76
N ASP A 381 32.00 -1.54 -0.62
CA ASP A 381 33.44 -1.25 -0.52
C ASP A 381 34.10 -1.76 0.78
#